data_AF-X0WFZ2-F1
#
_entry.id   AF-X0WFZ2-F1
#
_cell.length_a   1.000
_cell.length_b   1.000
_cell.length_c   1.000
_cell.angle_alpha   90.00
_cell.angle_beta   90.00
_cell.angle_gamma   90.00
#
_symmetry.space_group_name_H-M   'P 1'
#
loop_
_entity.id
_entity.type
_entity.pdbx_description
1 polymer ?
#
loop_
_entity_poly.entity_id
_entity_poly.type
_entity_poly.pdbx_seq_one_letter_code
_entity_poly.pdbx_strand_id
1 'polypeptide(L)' 'TMLNQAFTRGMKKALAAMPDNTDPRKFLAVSREEVKEVVRHKIRLFGSSGKVTASGYASRPTQHRAVDIGGLEE' A
#
# COMPACT_ATOMS: atom_id res chain seq x y z
N THR A 1 3.36 -3.52 -16.61
CA THR A 1 4.13 -2.58 -15.76
C THR A 1 4.40 -3.22 -14.40
N MET A 2 5.46 -2.82 -13.69
CA MET A 2 5.83 -3.40 -12.38
C MET A 2 4.76 -3.19 -11.29
N LEU A 3 4.05 -2.05 -11.33
CA LEU A 3 2.98 -1.74 -10.37
C LEU A 3 1.78 -2.69 -10.56
N ASN A 4 1.36 -2.94 -11.80
CA ASN A 4 0.25 -3.87 -12.07
C ASN A 4 0.61 -5.30 -11.63
N GLN A 5 1.86 -5.73 -11.84
CA GLN A 5 2.32 -7.05 -11.37
C GLN A 5 2.28 -7.16 -9.84
N ALA A 6 2.68 -6.10 -9.12
CA ALA A 6 2.62 -6.05 -7.66
C ALA A 6 1.18 -6.09 -7.14
N PHE A 7 0.29 -5.32 -7.77
CA PHE A 7 -1.13 -5.33 -7.45
C PHE A 7 -1.75 -6.72 -7.66
N THR A 8 -1.53 -7.34 -8.82
CA THR A 8 -2.06 -8.68 -9.12
C THR A 8 -1.49 -9.74 -8.17
N ARG A 9 -0.22 -9.63 -7.77
CA ARG A 9 0.38 -10.52 -6.77
C ARG A 9 -0.30 -10.37 -5.41
N GLY A 10 -0.50 -9.14 -4.94
CA GLY A 10 -1.22 -8.88 -3.69
C GLY A 10 -2.65 -9.40 -3.72
N MET A 11 -3.35 -9.23 -4.85
CA MET A 11 -4.71 -9.73 -5.02
C MET A 11 -4.78 -11.26 -4.97
N LYS A 12 -3.87 -11.95 -5.68
CA LYS A 12 -3.77 -13.43 -5.63
C LYS A 12 -3.51 -13.92 -4.21
N LYS A 13 -2.60 -13.26 -3.49
CA LYS A 13 -2.28 -13.58 -2.09
C LYS A 13 -3.48 -13.39 -1.18
N ALA A 14 -4.21 -12.29 -1.34
CA ALA A 14 -5.35 -11.97 -0.50
C ALA A 14 -6.53 -12.92 -0.73
N LEU A 15 -6.82 -13.27 -1.99
CA LEU A 15 -7.85 -14.25 -2.33
C LEU A 15 -7.51 -15.66 -1.82
N ALA A 16 -6.23 -16.06 -1.87
CA ALA A 16 -5.79 -17.34 -1.33
C ALA A 16 -5.85 -17.38 0.20
N ALA A 17 -5.60 -16.25 0.88
CA ALA A 17 -5.62 -16.17 2.33
C ALA A 17 -7.03 -16.03 2.92
N MET A 18 -7.97 -15.43 2.19
CA MET A 18 -9.34 -15.15 2.65
C MET A 18 -10.36 -15.56 1.57
N PRO A 19 -10.53 -16.86 1.27
CA PRO A 19 -11.38 -17.32 0.18
C PRO A 19 -12.88 -17.01 0.39
N ASP A 20 -13.34 -17.02 1.64
CA ASP A 20 -14.76 -16.83 1.99
C ASP A 20 -15.14 -15.36 2.22
N ASN A 21 -14.17 -14.46 2.14
CA ASN A 21 -14.38 -13.05 2.40
C ASN A 21 -14.97 -12.35 1.16
N THR A 22 -16.04 -11.59 1.34
CA THR A 22 -16.70 -10.90 0.24
C THR A 22 -16.35 -9.41 0.19
N ASP A 23 -15.74 -8.84 1.23
CA ASP A 23 -15.43 -7.40 1.26
C ASP A 23 -14.24 -7.08 0.35
N PRO A 24 -14.45 -6.37 -0.78
CA PRO A 24 -13.39 -6.01 -1.71
C PRO A 24 -12.28 -5.18 -1.05
N ARG A 25 -12.60 -4.39 -0.02
CA ARG A 25 -11.64 -3.50 0.65
C ARG A 25 -10.52 -4.29 1.32
N LYS A 26 -10.81 -5.47 1.86
CA LYS A 26 -9.83 -6.33 2.53
C LYS A 26 -8.82 -6.87 1.53
N PHE A 27 -9.27 -7.30 0.35
CA PHE A 27 -8.37 -7.73 -0.73
C PHE A 27 -7.54 -6.58 -1.30
N LEU A 28 -8.21 -5.44 -1.56
CA LEU A 28 -7.56 -4.26 -2.14
C LEU A 28 -6.54 -3.64 -1.18
N ALA A 29 -6.74 -3.74 0.13
CA ALA A 29 -5.78 -3.29 1.12
C ALA A 29 -4.43 -4.03 0.96
N VAL A 30 -4.45 -5.35 0.80
CA VAL A 30 -3.24 -6.15 0.57
C VAL A 30 -2.56 -5.76 -0.75
N SER A 31 -3.33 -5.63 -1.83
CA SER A 31 -2.79 -5.19 -3.12
C SER A 31 -2.17 -3.80 -3.06
N ARG A 32 -2.78 -2.88 -2.32
CA ARG A 32 -2.27 -1.52 -2.11
C ARG A 32 -0.93 -1.54 -1.39
N GLU A 33 -0.77 -2.35 -0.34
CA GLU A 33 0.50 -2.43 0.39
C GLU A 33 1.63 -3.01 -0.47
N GLU A 34 1.34 -4.04 -1.29
CA GLU A 34 2.32 -4.59 -2.25
C GLU A 34 2.81 -3.53 -3.26
N VAL A 35 1.89 -2.73 -3.81
CA VAL A 35 2.24 -1.62 -4.70
C VAL A 35 3.08 -0.58 -3.96
N LYS A 36 2.70 -0.25 -2.73
CA LYS A 36 3.40 0.72 -1.88
C LYS A 36 4.83 0.29 -1.60
N GLU A 37 5.10 -1.00 -1.38
CA GLU A 37 6.48 -1.49 -1.21
C GLU A 37 7.32 -1.33 -2.48
N VAL A 38 6.77 -1.65 -3.64
CA VAL A 38 7.49 -1.43 -4.92
C VAL A 38 7.81 0.05 -5.12
N VAL A 39 6.85 0.95 -4.84
CA VAL A 39 7.07 2.39 -4.96
C VAL A 39 8.11 2.88 -3.95
N ARG A 40 8.05 2.45 -2.68
CA ARG A 40 9.07 2.81 -1.68
C ARG A 40 10.46 2.35 -2.10
N HIS A 41 10.58 1.14 -2.64
CA HIS A 41 11.85 0.63 -3.17
C HIS A 41 12.36 1.52 -4.31
N LYS A 42 11.51 1.91 -5.26
CA LYS A 42 11.90 2.78 -6.38
C LYS A 42 12.25 4.22 -5.95
N ILE A 43 11.55 4.80 -4.97
CA ILE A 43 11.91 6.10 -4.39
C ILE A 43 13.34 6.09 -3.84
N ARG A 44 13.71 5.03 -3.12
CA ARG A 44 15.06 4.86 -2.56
C ARG A 44 16.08 4.63 -3.68
N LEU A 45 15.76 3.75 -4.63
CA LEU A 45 16.62 3.44 -5.78
C LEU A 45 16.94 4.69 -6.62
N PHE A 46 15.98 5.58 -6.82
CA PHE A 46 16.15 6.82 -7.58
C PHE A 46 16.67 7.99 -6.73
N GLY A 47 16.94 7.80 -5.44
CA GLY A 47 17.48 8.84 -4.58
C GLY A 47 16.53 10.02 -4.32
N SER A 48 15.23 9.86 -4.56
CA SER A 48 14.23 10.92 -4.36
C SER A 48 13.68 10.97 -2.93
N SER A 49 14.13 10.07 -2.05
CA SER A 49 13.77 10.06 -0.65
C SER A 49 14.18 11.36 0.05
N GLY A 50 13.25 11.98 0.78
CA GLY A 50 13.50 13.21 1.56
C GLY A 50 13.64 14.51 0.75
N LYS A 51 13.56 14.46 -0.58
CA LYS A 51 13.79 15.65 -1.43
C LYS A 51 12.70 16.72 -1.29
N VAL A 52 11.47 16.35 -0.94
CA VAL A 52 10.33 17.30 -0.82
C VAL A 52 10.56 18.35 0.27
N THR A 53 11.26 17.98 1.35
CA THR A 53 11.51 18.88 2.49
C THR A 53 12.57 19.94 2.17
N ALA A 54 13.46 19.67 1.20
CA ALA A 54 14.55 20.57 0.85
C ALA A 54 14.09 21.88 0.19
N SER A 55 12.89 21.93 -0.38
CA SER A 55 12.32 23.12 -1.04
C SER A 55 11.46 23.99 -0.12
N GLY A 56 11.45 23.73 1.20
CA GLY A 56 10.60 24.45 2.16
C GLY A 56 9.12 24.01 2.16
N TYR A 57 8.76 23.03 1.32
CA TYR A 57 7.45 22.39 1.36
C TYR A 57 7.41 21.29 2.43
N ALA A 58 6.80 21.59 3.57
CA ALA A 58 6.50 20.61 4.60
C ALA A 58 5.03 20.16 4.49
N SER A 59 4.79 18.88 4.21
CA SER A 59 3.44 18.33 4.35
C SER A 59 3.01 18.38 5.81
N ARG A 60 1.71 18.58 6.07
CA ARG A 60 1.16 18.42 7.42
C ARG A 60 1.54 17.05 8.00
N PRO A 61 1.67 16.92 9.34
CA PRO A 61 1.98 15.65 9.99
C PRO A 61 1.11 14.52 9.43
N THR A 62 1.73 13.37 9.15
CA THR A 62 1.02 12.21 8.61
C THR A 62 -0.12 11.86 9.56
N GLN A 63 -1.35 12.07 9.12
CA GLN A 63 -2.50 11.58 9.84
C GLN A 63 -2.58 10.07 9.57
N HIS A 64 -2.09 9.30 10.53
CA HIS A 64 -2.39 7.88 10.62
C HIS A 64 -3.85 7.73 11.03
N ARG A 65 -4.78 8.10 10.14
CA ARG A 65 -6.12 7.57 10.21
C ARG A 65 -5.95 6.11 9.81
N ALA A 66 -5.63 5.28 10.79
CA ALA A 66 -5.91 3.87 10.69
C ALA A 66 -7.39 3.83 10.34
N VAL A 67 -7.70 3.54 9.08
CA VAL A 67 -9.02 3.04 8.77
C VAL A 67 -8.97 1.69 9.46
N ASP A 68 -9.51 1.64 10.67
CA ASP A 68 -9.92 0.39 11.27
C ASP A 68 -10.99 -0.17 10.33
N ILE A 69 -10.55 -0.96 9.36
CA ILE A 69 -11.44 -1.63 8.42
C ILE A 69 -11.95 -2.84 9.19
N GLY A 70 -12.84 -2.58 10.16
CA GLY A 70 -13.35 -3.59 11.09
C GLY A 70 -13.63 -4.92 10.39
N GLY A 71 -13.13 -6.01 10.97
CA GLY A 71 -13.29 -7.37 10.45
C GLY A 71 -12.00 -8.08 10.03
N LEU A 72 -10.82 -7.67 10.50
CA LEU A 72 -9.64 -8.56 10.51
C LEU A 72 -9.64 -9.52 11.71
N GLU A 73 -10.61 -9.38 12.62
CA GLU A 73 -10.92 -10.32 13.70
C GLU A 73 -12.25 -11.01 13.38
N GLU A 74 -12.20 -11.99 12.48
CA GLU A 74 -13.03 -13.22 12.44
C GLU A 74 -12.49 -14.15 11.36
#